data_AF-M6KBX4-F1
#
_entry.id   AF-M6KBX4-F1
#
_cell.length_a   1.000
_cell.length_b   1.000
_cell.length_c   1.000
_cell.angle_alpha   90.00
_cell.angle_beta   90.00
_cell.angle_gamma   90.00
#
_symmetry.space_group_name_H-M   'P 1'
#
loop_
_entity.id
_entity.type
_entity.pdbx_description
1 polymer ?
#
loop_
_entity_poly.entity_id
_entity_poly.type
_entity_poly.pdbx_seq_one_letter_code
_entity_poly.pdbx_strand_id
1 'polypeptide(L)'
;MIEINPNTEDLFPVLWDVESMKNDFSKCPLLEEIIRLADLRKNKELGFEARLVLVEAGIFSGAIDKALVSFSWCLSLVDQNPEQFNEEDLLWKYKWIVDNLPVFPQIKKEQILEMLEDLEKRYEKNGESKHPVLKLKRSISMMMGNIEESKKYHEMLKQTPKGYLSDCAACMQDSEVFYAVHLGQDELALEKAQPILSGKLRCAEVPHLTYGTLLLPLLRLNQPEEAARLHKIGYKLVSNSTGLLGTISNHLLFLGITGEIAKAIQLLEKHFTSAFGASDRNHRFEFYRAVKFLMERILLSNLKSIKIRMPKTFPNYKEDGNYAVIDLDSWFGEEALKLASQFDSRNGNDSYMKNLGELKALHELAQKHSQ
;
A
#
# COMPACT_ATOMS: atom_id res chain seq x y z
N MET A 1 24.21 -7.51 -13.76
CA MET A 1 23.72 -6.14 -13.49
C MET A 1 23.48 -5.53 -14.85
N ILE A 2 22.28 -5.05 -15.15
CA ILE A 2 22.01 -4.41 -16.44
C ILE A 2 22.72 -3.05 -16.43
N GLU A 3 23.59 -2.82 -17.42
CA GLU A 3 24.25 -1.53 -17.62
C GLU A 3 23.67 -0.88 -18.87
N ILE A 4 23.14 0.34 -18.73
CA ILE A 4 22.58 1.10 -19.84
C ILE A 4 23.71 1.92 -20.45
N ASN A 5 24.16 1.55 -21.65
CA ASN A 5 25.14 2.32 -22.39
C ASN A 5 24.44 3.53 -23.06
N PRO A 6 24.80 4.79 -22.70
CA PRO A 6 24.16 5.99 -23.27
C PRO A 6 24.32 6.13 -24.79
N ASN A 7 25.28 5.41 -25.39
CA ASN A 7 25.54 5.41 -26.84
C ASN A 7 24.75 4.33 -27.60
N THR A 8 24.03 3.44 -26.91
CA THR A 8 23.17 2.43 -27.57
C THR A 8 22.06 3.15 -28.33
N GLU A 9 22.00 3.01 -29.67
CA GLU A 9 21.01 3.71 -30.52
C GLU A 9 19.58 3.22 -30.25
N ASP A 10 19.37 1.89 -30.25
CA ASP A 10 18.09 1.26 -29.96
C ASP A 10 18.06 0.67 -28.54
N LEU A 11 17.20 1.24 -27.69
CA LEU A 11 17.04 0.84 -26.30
C LEU A 11 15.86 -0.10 -26.06
N PHE A 12 15.07 -0.47 -27.08
CA PHE A 12 13.97 -1.43 -26.90
C PHE A 12 14.44 -2.78 -26.35
N PRO A 13 15.55 -3.39 -26.82
CA PRO A 13 16.05 -4.63 -26.24
C PRO A 13 16.43 -4.49 -24.75
N VAL A 14 17.03 -3.36 -24.38
CA VAL A 14 17.37 -3.05 -22.99
C VAL A 14 16.12 -2.87 -22.15
N LEU A 15 15.08 -2.23 -22.70
CA LEU A 15 13.79 -2.10 -22.03
C LEU A 15 13.15 -3.47 -21.77
N TRP A 16 13.16 -4.39 -22.74
CA TRP A 16 12.61 -5.74 -22.55
C TRP A 16 13.37 -6.54 -21.47
N ASP A 17 14.70 -6.42 -21.44
CA ASP A 17 15.51 -7.01 -20.39
C ASP A 17 15.12 -6.45 -19.00
N VAL A 18 14.97 -5.12 -18.90
CA VAL A 18 14.55 -4.45 -17.66
C VAL A 18 13.11 -4.84 -17.29
N GLU A 19 12.20 -4.93 -18.25
CA GLU A 19 10.80 -5.31 -18.05
C GLU A 19 10.69 -6.72 -17.43
N SER A 20 11.55 -7.65 -17.85
CA SER A 20 11.59 -9.01 -17.29
C SER A 20 12.09 -9.10 -15.84
N MET A 21 12.71 -8.02 -15.32
CA MET A 21 13.13 -7.96 -13.92
C MET A 21 11.93 -7.90 -12.98
N LYS A 22 12.14 -8.40 -11.75
CA LYS A 22 11.20 -8.24 -10.65
C LYS A 22 10.87 -6.75 -10.45
N ASN A 23 9.59 -6.46 -10.21
CA ASN A 23 9.10 -5.12 -9.88
C ASN A 23 9.48 -4.70 -8.45
N ASP A 24 10.78 -4.58 -8.17
CA ASP A 24 11.32 -4.01 -6.94
C ASP A 24 11.95 -2.63 -7.17
N PHE A 25 12.36 -1.98 -6.09
CA PHE A 25 12.85 -0.59 -6.14
C PHE A 25 14.08 -0.42 -7.04
N SER A 26 14.86 -1.48 -7.28
CA SER A 26 16.06 -1.42 -8.13
C SER A 26 15.76 -1.29 -9.62
N LYS A 27 14.53 -1.65 -10.04
CA LYS A 27 14.07 -1.52 -11.43
C LYS A 27 13.78 -0.07 -11.81
N CYS A 28 13.33 0.75 -10.86
CA CYS A 28 12.92 2.14 -11.12
C CYS A 28 14.06 3.01 -11.68
N PRO A 29 15.29 3.03 -11.11
CA PRO A 29 16.40 3.81 -11.66
C PRO A 29 16.80 3.43 -13.09
N LEU A 30 16.70 2.15 -13.47
CA LEU A 30 16.99 1.70 -14.84
C LEU A 30 15.96 2.26 -15.82
N LEU A 31 14.68 2.20 -15.46
CA LEU A 31 13.61 2.76 -16.28
C LEU A 31 13.70 4.29 -16.39
N GLU A 32 14.04 4.98 -15.30
CA GLU A 32 14.28 6.44 -15.31
C GLU A 32 15.41 6.81 -16.28
N GLU A 33 16.49 6.03 -16.36
CA GLU A 33 17.57 6.27 -17.31
C GLU A 33 17.16 5.99 -18.77
N ILE A 34 16.41 4.92 -19.03
CA ILE A 34 15.84 4.65 -20.36
C ILE A 34 14.92 5.80 -20.78
N ILE A 35 14.04 6.25 -19.89
CA ILE A 35 13.14 7.38 -20.11
C ILE A 35 13.92 8.66 -20.42
N ARG A 36 14.97 8.95 -19.65
CA ARG A 36 15.83 10.13 -19.86
C ARG A 36 16.47 10.12 -21.25
N LEU A 37 16.97 8.96 -21.68
CA LEU A 37 17.57 8.80 -23.02
C LEU A 37 16.52 8.88 -24.13
N ALA A 38 15.33 8.31 -23.92
CA ALA A 38 14.21 8.40 -24.86
C ALA A 38 13.78 9.86 -25.06
N ASP A 39 13.62 10.62 -23.97
CA ASP A 39 13.23 12.03 -24.00
C ASP A 39 14.29 12.90 -24.69
N LEU A 40 15.58 12.68 -24.38
CA LEU A 40 16.69 13.39 -25.03
C LEU A 40 16.71 13.20 -26.55
N ARG A 41 16.37 11.98 -27.00
CA ARG A 41 16.32 11.60 -28.41
C ARG A 41 14.95 11.88 -29.06
N LYS A 42 13.99 12.40 -28.29
CA LYS A 42 12.60 12.62 -28.71
C LYS A 42 11.92 11.33 -29.24
N ASN A 43 12.35 10.17 -28.76
CA ASN A 43 11.74 8.89 -29.09
C ASN A 43 10.50 8.68 -28.20
N LYS A 44 9.34 9.15 -28.66
CA LYS A 44 8.08 9.09 -27.91
C LYS A 44 7.59 7.65 -27.67
N GLU A 45 7.82 6.75 -28.61
CA GLU A 45 7.39 5.35 -28.52
C GLU A 45 8.13 4.62 -27.39
N LEU A 46 9.46 4.67 -27.40
CA LEU A 46 10.28 4.15 -26.31
C LEU A 46 9.93 4.84 -24.97
N GLY A 47 9.73 6.15 -25.00
CA GLY A 47 9.36 6.93 -23.82
C GLY A 47 8.00 6.54 -23.23
N PHE A 48 7.06 6.10 -24.06
CA PHE A 48 5.73 5.61 -23.67
C PHE A 48 5.83 4.23 -23.04
N GLU A 49 6.45 3.27 -23.74
CA GLU A 49 6.63 1.90 -23.24
C GLU A 49 7.39 1.88 -21.91
N ALA A 50 8.52 2.59 -21.84
CA ALA A 50 9.33 2.63 -20.62
C ALA A 50 8.57 3.24 -19.42
N ARG A 51 7.71 4.23 -19.66
CA ARG A 51 6.87 4.83 -18.61
C ARG A 51 5.75 3.89 -18.19
N LEU A 52 5.14 3.12 -19.08
CA LEU A 52 4.16 2.10 -18.70
C LEU A 52 4.81 1.02 -17.83
N VAL A 53 6.00 0.55 -18.19
CA VAL A 53 6.76 -0.40 -17.34
C VAL A 53 7.12 0.25 -15.99
N LEU A 54 7.44 1.55 -15.96
CA LEU A 54 7.70 2.29 -14.71
C LEU A 54 6.46 2.47 -13.84
N VAL A 55 5.27 2.64 -14.43
CA VAL A 55 4.02 2.66 -13.66
C VAL A 55 3.87 1.36 -12.87
N GLU A 56 4.04 0.23 -13.53
CA GLU A 56 3.94 -1.08 -12.87
C GLU A 56 5.02 -1.27 -11.80
N ALA A 57 6.29 -1.02 -12.14
CA ALA A 57 7.41 -1.12 -11.20
C ALA A 57 7.22 -0.19 -9.99
N GLY A 58 6.73 1.03 -10.20
CA GLY A 58 6.50 2.03 -9.16
C GLY A 58 5.39 1.61 -8.19
N ILE A 59 4.26 1.10 -8.71
CA ILE A 59 3.17 0.60 -7.86
C ILE A 59 3.64 -0.55 -6.96
N PHE A 60 4.28 -1.59 -7.53
CA PHE A 60 4.65 -2.78 -6.76
C PHE A 60 5.89 -2.60 -5.87
N SER A 61 6.76 -1.63 -6.17
CA SER A 61 7.92 -1.31 -5.32
C SER A 61 7.61 -0.24 -4.26
N GLY A 62 6.49 0.46 -4.36
CA GLY A 62 6.12 1.57 -3.48
C GLY A 62 6.65 2.95 -3.92
N ALA A 63 7.26 3.06 -5.10
CA ALA A 63 7.61 4.34 -5.74
C ALA A 63 6.42 4.94 -6.51
N ILE A 64 5.31 5.13 -5.78
CA ILE A 64 4.01 5.52 -6.35
C ILE A 64 4.06 6.92 -6.99
N ASP A 65 4.84 7.84 -6.42
CA ASP A 65 5.07 9.17 -6.97
C ASP A 65 5.65 9.13 -8.38
N LYS A 66 6.61 8.24 -8.64
CA LYS A 66 7.17 8.00 -9.98
C LYS A 66 6.14 7.41 -10.94
N ALA A 67 5.30 6.50 -10.46
CA ALA A 67 4.22 5.92 -11.25
C ALA A 67 3.20 7.00 -11.65
N LEU A 68 2.80 7.88 -10.74
CA LEU A 68 1.87 8.99 -11.03
C LEU A 68 2.40 9.90 -12.14
N VAL A 69 3.65 10.37 -12.02
CA VAL A 69 4.26 11.27 -13.02
C VAL A 69 4.36 10.59 -14.39
N SER A 70 4.76 9.33 -14.41
CA SER A 70 4.90 8.54 -15.63
C SER A 70 3.55 8.33 -16.31
N PHE A 71 2.52 7.96 -15.53
CA PHE A 71 1.17 7.76 -16.06
C PHE A 71 0.55 9.05 -16.58
N SER A 72 0.69 10.17 -15.87
CA SER A 72 0.18 11.46 -16.34
C SER A 72 0.77 11.88 -17.69
N TRP A 73 2.05 11.58 -17.93
CA TRP A 73 2.68 11.82 -19.23
C TRP A 73 2.09 10.91 -20.31
N CYS A 74 1.94 9.61 -20.05
CA CYS A 74 1.36 8.66 -21.01
C CYS A 74 -0.09 9.00 -21.35
N LEU A 75 -0.91 9.34 -20.34
CA LEU A 75 -2.30 9.76 -20.52
C LEU A 75 -2.38 11.00 -21.42
N SER A 76 -1.56 12.02 -21.15
CA SER A 76 -1.53 13.22 -21.97
C SER A 76 -1.08 12.96 -23.40
N LEU A 77 -0.13 12.03 -23.60
CA LEU A 77 0.33 11.66 -24.93
C LEU A 77 -0.77 10.98 -25.76
N VAL A 78 -1.50 10.03 -25.15
CA VAL A 78 -2.65 9.35 -25.77
C VAL A 78 -3.74 10.37 -26.11
N ASP A 79 -4.10 11.25 -25.18
CA ASP A 79 -5.14 12.26 -25.41
C ASP A 79 -4.79 13.23 -26.55
N GLN A 80 -3.50 13.55 -26.72
CA GLN A 80 -3.03 14.42 -27.79
C GLN A 80 -2.82 13.69 -29.14
N ASN A 81 -2.59 12.38 -29.13
CA ASN A 81 -2.19 11.60 -30.31
C ASN A 81 -2.91 10.24 -30.36
N PRO A 82 -4.25 10.20 -30.33
CA PRO A 82 -5.03 8.95 -30.19
C PRO A 82 -4.91 8.01 -31.39
N GLU A 83 -4.47 8.51 -32.56
CA GLU A 83 -4.21 7.69 -33.74
C GLU A 83 -2.87 6.94 -33.67
N GLN A 84 -1.95 7.40 -32.83
CA GLN A 84 -0.60 6.83 -32.69
C GLN A 84 -0.45 5.97 -31.42
N PHE A 85 -1.14 6.32 -30.34
CA PHE A 85 -1.06 5.62 -29.06
C PHE A 85 -2.46 5.17 -28.63
N ASN A 86 -2.62 3.88 -28.36
CA ASN A 86 -3.92 3.31 -28.03
C ASN A 86 -4.25 3.56 -26.55
N GLU A 87 -5.48 3.99 -26.29
CA GLU A 87 -5.99 4.19 -24.94
C GLU A 87 -6.09 2.86 -24.16
N GLU A 88 -6.36 1.74 -24.85
CA GLU A 88 -6.46 0.41 -24.23
C GLU A 88 -5.19 0.02 -23.46
N ASP A 89 -4.01 0.46 -23.93
CA ASP A 89 -2.71 0.21 -23.30
C ASP A 89 -2.60 0.86 -21.91
N LEU A 90 -3.41 1.89 -21.65
CA LEU A 90 -3.44 2.60 -20.37
C LEU A 90 -4.43 2.00 -19.39
N LEU A 91 -5.57 1.45 -19.85
CA LEU A 91 -6.74 1.22 -18.99
C LEU A 91 -6.44 0.35 -17.77
N TRP A 92 -5.65 -0.72 -17.95
CA TRP A 92 -5.25 -1.59 -16.85
C TRP A 92 -4.36 -0.88 -15.81
N LYS A 93 -3.45 -0.02 -16.26
CA LYS A 93 -2.57 0.75 -15.38
C LYS A 93 -3.29 1.95 -14.76
N TYR A 94 -4.30 2.49 -15.45
CA TYR A 94 -5.10 3.60 -14.98
C TYR A 94 -5.85 3.23 -13.68
N LYS A 95 -6.46 2.04 -13.60
CA LYS A 95 -7.08 1.60 -12.33
C LYS A 95 -6.11 1.57 -11.15
N TRP A 96 -4.86 1.14 -11.37
CA TRP A 96 -3.84 1.11 -10.31
C TRP A 96 -3.46 2.52 -9.85
N ILE A 97 -3.35 3.45 -10.79
CA ILE A 97 -3.08 4.86 -10.50
C ILE A 97 -4.21 5.46 -9.66
N VAL A 98 -5.46 5.27 -10.08
CA VAL A 98 -6.63 5.80 -9.36
C VAL A 98 -6.74 5.21 -7.95
N ASP A 99 -6.52 3.90 -7.77
CA ASP A 99 -6.54 3.24 -6.46
C ASP A 99 -5.51 3.82 -5.48
N ASN A 100 -4.40 4.35 -6.00
CA ASN A 100 -3.30 4.87 -5.18
C ASN A 100 -3.35 6.40 -4.99
N LEU A 101 -4.24 7.16 -5.64
CA LEU A 101 -4.37 8.60 -5.38
C LEU A 101 -4.67 8.94 -3.91
N PRO A 102 -5.54 8.19 -3.18
CA PRO A 102 -5.90 8.55 -1.81
C PRO A 102 -4.75 8.49 -0.80
N VAL A 103 -3.62 7.85 -1.12
CA VAL A 103 -2.46 7.76 -0.20
C VAL A 103 -1.69 9.08 -0.09
N PHE A 104 -2.05 10.07 -0.92
CA PHE A 104 -1.45 11.40 -0.95
C PHE A 104 -2.44 12.44 -0.43
N PRO A 105 -2.33 12.90 0.83
CA PRO A 105 -3.28 13.84 1.41
C PRO A 105 -3.28 15.22 0.72
N GLN A 106 -2.22 15.55 -0.03
CA GLN A 106 -2.15 16.76 -0.84
C GLN A 106 -3.01 16.71 -2.11
N ILE A 107 -3.40 15.52 -2.58
CA ILE A 107 -4.34 15.38 -3.70
C ILE A 107 -5.74 15.60 -3.17
N LYS A 108 -6.43 16.59 -3.72
CA LYS A 108 -7.77 16.97 -3.25
C LYS A 108 -8.78 15.86 -3.52
N LYS A 109 -9.81 15.76 -2.68
CA LYS A 109 -10.91 14.80 -2.84
C LYS A 109 -11.55 14.92 -4.23
N GLU A 110 -11.78 16.14 -4.69
CA GLU A 110 -12.41 16.42 -5.98
C GLU A 110 -11.59 15.85 -7.14
N GLN A 111 -10.26 15.96 -7.09
CA GLN A 111 -9.37 15.42 -8.11
C GLN A 111 -9.42 13.89 -8.16
N ILE A 112 -9.56 13.22 -7.01
CA ILE A 112 -9.70 11.75 -6.95
C ILE A 112 -11.00 11.32 -7.60
N LEU A 113 -12.10 12.04 -7.32
CA LEU A 113 -13.42 11.78 -7.91
C LEU A 113 -13.42 12.05 -9.42
N GLU A 114 -12.80 13.14 -9.87
CA GLU A 114 -12.64 13.47 -11.29
C GLU A 114 -11.89 12.37 -12.05
N MET A 115 -10.81 11.83 -11.47
CA MET A 115 -10.05 10.73 -12.07
C MET A 115 -10.83 9.41 -12.11
N LEU A 116 -11.67 9.15 -11.09
CA LEU A 116 -12.60 8.02 -11.10
C LEU A 116 -13.65 8.15 -12.21
N GLU A 117 -14.20 9.35 -12.41
CA GLU A 117 -15.17 9.64 -13.46
C GLU A 117 -14.54 9.56 -14.85
N ASP A 118 -13.31 10.06 -15.02
CA ASP A 118 -12.56 9.95 -16.28
C ASP A 118 -12.30 8.48 -16.62
N LEU A 119 -11.82 7.69 -15.66
CA LEU A 119 -11.64 6.24 -15.82
C LEU A 119 -12.95 5.54 -16.22
N GLU A 120 -14.07 5.87 -15.57
CA GLU A 120 -15.37 5.29 -15.90
C GLU A 120 -15.81 5.61 -17.32
N LYS A 121 -15.65 6.87 -17.77
CA LYS A 121 -15.98 7.29 -19.14
C LYS A 121 -15.12 6.57 -20.17
N ARG A 122 -13.83 6.38 -19.90
CA ARG A 122 -12.92 5.65 -20.79
C ARG A 122 -13.28 4.17 -20.85
N TYR A 123 -13.64 3.56 -19.73
CA TYR A 123 -14.11 2.17 -19.72
C TYR A 123 -15.39 2.02 -20.55
N GLU A 124 -16.36 2.92 -20.36
CA GLU A 124 -17.61 2.90 -21.15
C GLU A 124 -17.34 3.07 -22.66
N LYS A 125 -16.47 4.02 -23.03
CA LYS A 125 -16.05 4.24 -24.43
C LYS A 125 -15.43 2.99 -25.06
N ASN A 126 -14.67 2.20 -24.29
CA ASN A 126 -14.02 0.97 -24.76
C ASN A 126 -14.88 -0.30 -24.54
N GLY A 127 -16.15 -0.15 -24.16
CA GLY A 127 -17.06 -1.29 -23.95
C GLY A 127 -16.70 -2.16 -22.75
N GLU A 128 -15.92 -1.63 -21.81
CA GLU A 128 -15.44 -2.35 -20.62
C GLU A 128 -16.48 -2.38 -19.51
N SER A 129 -16.42 -3.42 -18.68
CA SER A 129 -17.30 -3.54 -17.53
C SER A 129 -17.02 -2.45 -16.48
N LYS A 130 -18.07 -1.94 -15.85
CA LYS A 130 -17.98 -1.05 -14.66
C LYS A 130 -17.48 -1.76 -13.40
N HIS A 131 -17.36 -3.08 -13.40
CA HIS A 131 -16.97 -3.87 -12.23
C HIS A 131 -15.66 -3.38 -11.58
N PRO A 132 -14.55 -3.12 -12.30
CA PRO A 132 -13.32 -2.63 -11.68
C PRO A 132 -13.49 -1.22 -11.10
N VAL A 133 -14.22 -0.34 -11.80
CA VAL A 133 -14.51 1.02 -11.32
C VAL A 133 -15.31 0.99 -10.01
N LEU A 134 -16.32 0.13 -9.91
CA LEU A 134 -17.10 -0.03 -8.67
C LEU A 134 -16.25 -0.57 -7.52
N LYS A 135 -15.30 -1.48 -7.80
CA LYS A 135 -14.33 -1.93 -6.80
C LYS A 135 -13.46 -0.77 -6.30
N LEU A 136 -12.94 0.06 -7.20
CA LEU A 136 -12.15 1.25 -6.84
C LEU A 136 -12.97 2.23 -6.02
N LYS A 137 -14.20 2.54 -6.45
CA LYS A 137 -15.11 3.41 -5.69
C LYS A 137 -15.35 2.89 -4.27
N ARG A 138 -15.52 1.56 -4.11
CA ARG A 138 -15.60 0.95 -2.77
C ARG A 138 -14.29 1.14 -1.98
N SER A 139 -13.15 0.77 -2.55
CA SER A 139 -11.82 0.83 -1.91
C SER A 139 -11.49 2.25 -1.45
N ILE A 140 -11.64 3.22 -2.35
CA ILE A 140 -11.38 4.64 -2.09
C ILE A 140 -12.32 5.17 -1.02
N SER A 141 -13.63 4.85 -1.08
CA SER A 141 -14.56 5.25 -0.01
C SER A 141 -14.13 4.69 1.36
N MET A 142 -13.63 3.46 1.43
CA MET A 142 -13.10 2.90 2.68
C MET A 142 -11.86 3.65 3.17
N MET A 143 -10.88 3.90 2.29
CA MET A 143 -9.67 4.67 2.64
C MET A 143 -9.99 6.10 3.06
N MET A 144 -11.05 6.69 2.51
CA MET A 144 -11.51 8.02 2.88
C MET A 144 -12.41 8.04 4.12
N GLY A 145 -12.72 6.89 4.74
CA GLY A 145 -13.59 6.80 5.92
C GLY A 145 -15.09 6.93 5.62
N ASN A 146 -15.51 6.83 4.35
CA ASN A 146 -16.91 6.95 3.92
C ASN A 146 -17.58 5.57 3.88
N ILE A 147 -17.90 5.04 5.07
CA ILE A 147 -18.45 3.68 5.23
C ILE A 147 -19.74 3.48 4.42
N GLU A 148 -20.69 4.42 4.47
CA GLU A 148 -21.98 4.28 3.77
C GLU A 148 -21.82 4.26 2.23
N GLU A 149 -20.92 5.07 1.68
CA GLU A 149 -20.59 5.01 0.26
C GLU A 149 -19.93 3.68 -0.10
N SER A 150 -19.04 3.16 0.76
CA SER A 150 -18.41 1.86 0.51
C SER A 150 -19.44 0.71 0.44
N LYS A 151 -20.45 0.73 1.31
CA LYS A 151 -21.56 -0.25 1.30
C LYS A 151 -22.39 -0.15 0.03
N LYS A 152 -22.74 1.07 -0.38
CA LYS A 152 -23.46 1.31 -1.64
C LYS A 152 -22.71 0.72 -2.84
N TYR A 153 -21.43 1.04 -2.98
CA TYR A 153 -20.63 0.54 -4.11
C TYR A 153 -20.39 -0.96 -4.02
N HIS A 154 -20.30 -1.55 -2.82
CA HIS A 154 -20.21 -2.99 -2.65
C HIS A 154 -21.45 -3.72 -3.18
N GLU A 155 -22.66 -3.22 -2.89
CA GLU A 155 -23.90 -3.84 -3.39
C GLU A 155 -24.04 -3.71 -4.91
N MET A 156 -23.63 -2.57 -5.49
CA MET A 156 -23.56 -2.41 -6.94
C MET A 156 -22.53 -3.37 -7.57
N LEU A 157 -21.36 -3.52 -6.95
CA LEU A 157 -20.28 -4.39 -7.41
C LEU A 157 -20.74 -5.85 -7.51
N LYS A 158 -21.48 -6.34 -6.50
CA LYS A 158 -22.03 -7.72 -6.49
C LYS A 158 -22.96 -8.02 -7.67
N GLN A 159 -23.68 -7.00 -8.14
CA GLN A 159 -24.67 -7.13 -9.23
C GLN A 159 -24.04 -6.89 -10.60
N THR A 160 -22.78 -6.44 -10.67
CA THR A 160 -22.11 -6.07 -11.91
C THR A 160 -21.26 -7.23 -12.43
N PRO A 161 -21.44 -7.66 -13.70
CA PRO A 161 -20.66 -8.75 -14.26
C PRO A 161 -19.18 -8.35 -14.40
N LYS A 162 -18.28 -9.31 -14.21
CA LYS A 162 -16.84 -9.11 -14.44
C LYS A 162 -16.58 -8.91 -15.94
N GLY A 163 -15.60 -8.06 -16.25
CA GLY A 163 -15.07 -7.84 -17.60
C GLY A 163 -13.59 -8.13 -17.69
N TYR A 164 -12.98 -7.88 -18.85
CA TYR A 164 -11.56 -8.13 -19.11
C TYR A 164 -10.65 -7.38 -18.13
N LEU A 165 -10.95 -6.12 -17.83
CA LEU A 165 -10.17 -5.31 -16.89
C LEU A 165 -10.40 -5.63 -15.40
N SER A 166 -11.20 -6.66 -15.08
CA SER A 166 -11.43 -7.10 -13.70
C SER A 166 -10.23 -7.84 -13.14
N ASP A 167 -9.97 -7.63 -11.85
CA ASP A 167 -8.87 -8.33 -11.19
C ASP A 167 -9.12 -9.84 -11.12
N CYS A 168 -8.02 -10.60 -10.96
CA CYS A 168 -8.10 -12.04 -10.83
C CYS A 168 -8.95 -12.46 -9.61
N ALA A 169 -9.41 -13.71 -9.61
CA ALA A 169 -10.28 -14.24 -8.55
C ALA A 169 -9.66 -14.12 -7.14
N ALA A 170 -8.34 -14.31 -7.01
CA ALA A 170 -7.64 -14.18 -5.73
C ALA A 170 -7.65 -12.74 -5.21
N CYS A 171 -7.33 -11.75 -6.06
CA CYS A 171 -7.36 -10.33 -5.69
C CYS A 171 -8.78 -9.81 -5.40
N MET A 172 -9.79 -10.34 -6.10
CA MET A 172 -11.18 -10.04 -5.77
C MET A 172 -11.58 -10.61 -4.41
N GLN A 173 -11.19 -11.86 -4.13
CA GLN A 173 -11.47 -12.50 -2.84
C GLN A 173 -10.74 -11.79 -1.69
N ASP A 174 -9.49 -11.38 -1.87
CA ASP A 174 -8.74 -10.60 -0.89
C ASP A 174 -9.41 -9.25 -0.61
N SER A 175 -9.91 -8.57 -1.64
CA SER A 175 -10.69 -7.33 -1.48
C SER A 175 -11.99 -7.54 -0.69
N GLU A 176 -12.61 -8.72 -0.79
CA GLU A 176 -13.75 -9.10 0.05
C GLU A 176 -13.37 -9.34 1.51
N VAL A 177 -12.19 -9.93 1.78
CA VAL A 177 -11.64 -10.08 3.13
C VAL A 177 -11.38 -8.71 3.75
N PHE A 178 -10.68 -7.83 3.02
CA PHE A 178 -10.38 -6.47 3.48
C PHE A 178 -11.65 -5.67 3.78
N TYR A 179 -12.67 -5.78 2.92
CA TYR A 179 -13.98 -5.15 3.15
C TYR A 179 -14.66 -5.64 4.43
N ALA A 180 -14.66 -6.96 4.70
CA ALA A 180 -15.21 -7.50 5.94
C ALA A 180 -14.44 -7.01 7.19
N VAL A 181 -13.11 -7.00 7.13
CA VAL A 181 -12.27 -6.48 8.25
C VAL A 181 -12.54 -5.00 8.52
N HIS A 182 -12.67 -4.19 7.46
CA HIS A 182 -12.97 -2.76 7.59
C HIS A 182 -14.34 -2.50 8.25
N LEU A 183 -15.31 -3.37 8.04
CA LEU A 183 -16.61 -3.30 8.72
C LEU A 183 -16.61 -3.93 10.12
N GLY A 184 -15.47 -4.43 10.61
CA GLY A 184 -15.37 -5.13 11.90
C GLY A 184 -16.03 -6.51 11.91
N GLN A 185 -16.24 -7.13 10.75
CA GLN A 185 -16.89 -8.43 10.59
C GLN A 185 -15.84 -9.55 10.56
N ASP A 186 -15.23 -9.84 11.71
CA ASP A 186 -14.06 -10.72 11.80
C ASP A 186 -14.33 -12.15 11.36
N GLU A 187 -15.46 -12.74 11.76
CA GLU A 187 -15.83 -14.10 11.37
C GLU A 187 -16.05 -14.21 9.86
N LEU A 188 -16.73 -13.22 9.28
CA LEU A 188 -16.96 -13.16 7.84
C LEU A 188 -15.65 -12.98 7.08
N ALA A 189 -14.70 -12.20 7.61
CA ALA A 189 -13.37 -12.04 7.02
C ALA A 189 -12.63 -13.38 6.96
N LEU A 190 -12.68 -14.19 8.04
CA LEU A 190 -12.08 -15.53 8.06
C LEU A 190 -12.77 -16.51 7.10
N GLU A 191 -14.09 -16.47 7.01
CA GLU A 191 -14.86 -17.28 6.06
C GLU A 191 -14.44 -16.95 4.63
N LYS A 192 -14.44 -15.65 4.28
CA LYS A 192 -14.03 -15.17 2.96
C LYS A 192 -12.56 -15.47 2.66
N ALA A 193 -11.70 -15.57 3.67
CA ALA A 193 -10.29 -15.90 3.45
C ALA A 193 -10.03 -17.37 3.14
N GLN A 194 -10.94 -18.30 3.45
CA GLN A 194 -10.70 -19.74 3.32
C GLN A 194 -10.19 -20.20 1.94
N PRO A 195 -10.71 -19.71 0.80
CA PRO A 195 -10.18 -20.07 -0.51
C PRO A 195 -8.70 -19.65 -0.72
N ILE A 196 -8.28 -18.56 -0.09
CA ILE A 196 -6.88 -18.09 -0.13
C ILE A 196 -6.02 -18.90 0.85
N LEU A 197 -6.48 -19.09 2.09
CA LEU A 197 -5.74 -19.81 3.14
C LEU A 197 -5.50 -21.28 2.79
N SER A 198 -6.47 -21.93 2.16
CA SER A 198 -6.36 -23.30 1.64
C SER A 198 -5.50 -23.41 0.37
N GLY A 199 -5.14 -22.27 -0.24
CA GLY A 199 -4.38 -22.21 -1.48
C GLY A 199 -5.19 -22.56 -2.73
N LYS A 200 -6.53 -22.66 -2.65
CA LYS A 200 -7.44 -22.81 -3.79
C LYS A 200 -7.37 -21.60 -4.73
N LEU A 201 -7.15 -20.41 -4.19
CA LEU A 201 -6.89 -19.18 -4.94
C LEU A 201 -5.46 -18.69 -4.65
N ARG A 202 -4.72 -18.35 -5.71
CA ARG A 202 -3.34 -17.82 -5.64
C ARG A 202 -3.13 -16.76 -6.72
N CYS A 203 -2.29 -15.79 -6.43
CA CYS A 203 -1.80 -14.77 -7.34
C CYS A 203 -0.36 -14.40 -6.94
N ALA A 204 0.32 -13.59 -7.75
CA ALA A 204 1.64 -13.05 -7.38
C ALA A 204 1.59 -12.30 -6.04
N GLU A 205 0.53 -11.52 -5.80
CA GLU A 205 0.38 -10.69 -4.59
C GLU A 205 -0.43 -11.37 -3.48
N VAL A 206 -1.43 -12.19 -3.82
CA VAL A 206 -2.26 -12.91 -2.82
C VAL A 206 -1.68 -14.31 -2.63
N PRO A 207 -1.18 -14.67 -1.43
CA PRO A 207 -1.76 -14.34 -0.12
C PRO A 207 -0.97 -13.34 0.77
N HIS A 208 0.01 -12.60 0.21
CA HIS A 208 0.93 -11.75 0.98
C HIS A 208 0.17 -10.74 1.84
N LEU A 209 -0.81 -10.06 1.24
CA LEU A 209 -1.69 -9.09 1.90
C LEU A 209 -2.62 -9.76 2.92
N THR A 210 -3.29 -10.84 2.51
CA THR A 210 -4.33 -11.53 3.30
C THR A 210 -3.81 -11.98 4.66
N TYR A 211 -2.59 -12.52 4.72
CA TYR A 211 -2.04 -13.01 5.99
C TYR A 211 -1.85 -11.89 7.02
N GLY A 212 -1.41 -10.71 6.60
CA GLY A 212 -1.29 -9.55 7.49
C GLY A 212 -2.67 -9.00 7.90
N THR A 213 -3.61 -8.92 6.96
CA THR A 213 -4.98 -8.42 7.20
C THR A 213 -5.73 -9.21 8.26
N LEU A 214 -5.49 -10.52 8.37
CA LEU A 214 -6.21 -11.40 9.30
C LEU A 214 -5.63 -11.44 10.72
N LEU A 215 -4.44 -10.86 10.97
CA LEU A 215 -3.79 -10.97 12.28
C LEU A 215 -4.64 -10.37 13.40
N LEU A 216 -5.15 -9.15 13.21
CA LEU A 216 -5.98 -8.49 14.21
C LEU A 216 -7.35 -9.17 14.39
N PRO A 217 -8.10 -9.53 13.32
CA PRO A 217 -9.30 -10.34 13.42
C PRO A 217 -9.11 -11.62 14.23
N LEU A 218 -8.05 -12.40 13.97
CA LEU A 218 -7.76 -13.63 14.70
C LEU A 218 -7.52 -13.37 16.20
N LEU A 219 -6.81 -12.29 16.54
CA LEU A 219 -6.62 -11.91 17.94
C LEU A 219 -7.92 -11.47 18.62
N ARG A 220 -8.81 -10.76 17.92
CA ARG A 220 -10.13 -10.36 18.44
C ARG A 220 -11.04 -11.58 18.67
N LEU A 221 -10.93 -12.59 17.83
CA LEU A 221 -11.64 -13.87 17.95
C LEU A 221 -10.97 -14.87 18.91
N ASN A 222 -9.94 -14.44 19.64
CA ASN A 222 -9.20 -15.27 20.58
C ASN A 222 -8.57 -16.53 19.93
N GLN A 223 -8.00 -16.38 18.73
CA GLN A 223 -7.28 -17.41 17.98
C GLN A 223 -5.78 -17.06 17.80
N PRO A 224 -5.01 -16.88 18.89
CA PRO A 224 -3.63 -16.41 18.82
C PRO A 224 -2.67 -17.38 18.14
N GLU A 225 -2.90 -18.69 18.24
CA GLU A 225 -2.05 -19.70 17.60
C GLU A 225 -2.10 -19.61 16.06
N GLU A 226 -3.31 -19.44 15.51
CA GLU A 226 -3.49 -19.27 14.08
C GLU A 226 -2.95 -17.91 13.61
N ALA A 227 -3.13 -16.85 14.41
CA ALA A 227 -2.52 -15.54 14.13
C ALA A 227 -0.98 -15.64 14.08
N ALA A 228 -0.36 -16.37 15.01
CA ALA A 228 1.09 -16.60 15.01
C ALA A 228 1.55 -17.42 13.78
N ARG A 229 0.77 -18.42 13.37
CA ARG A 229 1.03 -19.19 12.14
C ARG A 229 1.01 -18.28 10.91
N LEU A 230 -0.03 -17.45 10.76
CA LEU A 230 -0.16 -16.49 9.66
C LEU A 230 0.93 -15.42 9.69
N HIS A 231 1.29 -14.92 10.87
CA HIS A 231 2.39 -13.97 11.04
C HIS A 231 3.69 -14.56 10.49
N LYS A 232 4.04 -15.80 10.88
CA LYS A 232 5.30 -16.45 10.49
C LYS A 232 5.41 -16.62 8.98
N ILE A 233 4.35 -17.12 8.32
CA ILE A 233 4.38 -17.36 6.87
C ILE A 233 4.23 -16.05 6.08
N GLY A 234 3.36 -15.14 6.52
CA GLY A 234 3.09 -13.88 5.84
C GLY A 234 4.27 -12.91 5.92
N TYR A 235 4.88 -12.75 7.10
CA TYR A 235 6.00 -11.84 7.26
C TYR A 235 7.17 -12.24 6.37
N LYS A 236 7.46 -13.53 6.24
CA LYS A 236 8.53 -14.03 5.36
C LYS A 236 8.33 -13.57 3.91
N LEU A 237 7.08 -13.57 3.43
CA LEU A 237 6.74 -13.16 2.07
C LEU A 237 6.90 -11.66 1.83
N VAL A 238 6.57 -10.83 2.83
CA VAL A 238 6.59 -9.35 2.68
C VAL A 238 7.87 -8.69 3.19
N SER A 239 8.72 -9.41 3.92
CA SER A 239 9.82 -8.83 4.71
C SER A 239 10.89 -8.06 3.92
N ASN A 240 10.95 -8.20 2.59
CA ASN A 240 11.88 -7.50 1.73
C ASN A 240 11.18 -6.54 0.74
N SER A 241 9.87 -6.35 0.88
CA SER A 241 9.11 -5.42 0.03
C SER A 241 8.98 -4.06 0.71
N THR A 242 9.34 -3.00 -0.03
CA THR A 242 9.09 -1.62 0.37
C THR A 242 7.66 -1.17 0.05
N GLY A 243 7.01 -1.78 -0.96
CA GLY A 243 5.63 -1.49 -1.35
C GLY A 243 4.56 -2.07 -0.43
N LEU A 244 4.92 -3.02 0.44
CA LEU A 244 3.99 -3.71 1.37
C LEU A 244 4.10 -3.23 2.81
N LEU A 245 4.45 -1.95 3.00
CA LEU A 245 4.68 -1.38 4.32
C LEU A 245 3.42 -1.38 5.20
N GLY A 246 2.23 -1.22 4.64
CA GLY A 246 0.97 -1.37 5.38
C GLY A 246 0.80 -2.78 5.96
N THR A 247 1.05 -3.82 5.15
CA THR A 247 1.04 -5.21 5.63
C THR A 247 2.11 -5.46 6.70
N ILE A 248 3.32 -4.90 6.53
CA ILE A 248 4.38 -4.96 7.54
C ILE A 248 3.93 -4.31 8.85
N SER A 249 3.16 -3.22 8.79
CA SER A 249 2.61 -2.53 9.96
C SER A 249 1.61 -3.42 10.72
N ASN A 250 0.82 -4.24 10.02
CA ASN A 250 -0.04 -5.26 10.65
C ASN A 250 0.80 -6.31 11.42
N HIS A 251 1.92 -6.76 10.86
CA HIS A 251 2.84 -7.68 11.55
C HIS A 251 3.51 -7.03 12.77
N LEU A 252 3.89 -5.75 12.67
CA LEU A 252 4.44 -4.99 13.80
C LEU A 252 3.42 -4.88 14.93
N LEU A 253 2.18 -4.53 14.60
CA LEU A 253 1.10 -4.39 15.56
C LEU A 253 0.79 -5.73 16.24
N PHE A 254 0.74 -6.83 15.46
CA PHE A 254 0.59 -8.19 16.00
C PHE A 254 1.66 -8.50 17.06
N LEU A 255 2.93 -8.22 16.79
CA LEU A 255 4.02 -8.48 17.75
C LEU A 255 3.89 -7.60 19.00
N GLY A 256 3.44 -6.36 18.86
CA GLY A 256 3.15 -5.48 19.99
C GLY A 256 2.01 -6.00 20.87
N ILE A 257 0.92 -6.51 20.26
CA ILE A 257 -0.25 -7.01 20.97
C ILE A 257 0.07 -8.32 21.71
N THR A 258 0.82 -9.22 21.08
CA THR A 258 1.21 -10.52 21.66
C THR A 258 2.39 -10.44 22.62
N GLY A 259 2.94 -9.24 22.87
CA GLY A 259 4.02 -9.04 23.84
C GLY A 259 5.41 -9.48 23.35
N GLU A 260 5.56 -9.75 22.04
CA GLU A 260 6.82 -10.13 21.40
C GLU A 260 7.72 -8.90 21.14
N ILE A 261 7.95 -8.10 22.19
CA ILE A 261 8.56 -6.76 22.14
C ILE A 261 9.94 -6.77 21.46
N ALA A 262 10.79 -7.74 21.76
CA ALA A 262 12.12 -7.83 21.16
C ALA A 262 12.05 -8.04 19.63
N LYS A 263 11.11 -8.85 19.15
CA LYS A 263 10.88 -9.07 17.70
C LYS A 263 10.27 -7.82 17.06
N ALA A 264 9.36 -7.14 17.77
CA ALA A 264 8.76 -5.89 17.30
C ALA A 264 9.82 -4.80 17.10
N ILE A 265 10.77 -4.65 18.02
CA ILE A 265 11.91 -3.73 17.91
C ILE A 265 12.79 -4.07 16.71
N GLN A 266 13.09 -5.36 16.48
CA GLN A 266 13.86 -5.79 15.30
C GLN A 266 13.14 -5.46 13.98
N LEU A 267 11.82 -5.65 13.94
CA LEU A 267 11.00 -5.33 12.78
C LEU A 267 10.96 -3.81 12.54
N LEU A 268 10.81 -3.01 13.59
CA LEU A 268 10.92 -1.56 13.54
C LEU A 268 12.27 -1.14 12.95
N GLU A 269 13.39 -1.61 13.53
CA GLU A 269 14.74 -1.27 13.04
C GLU A 269 14.90 -1.60 11.55
N LYS A 270 14.46 -2.80 11.14
CA LYS A 270 14.58 -3.27 9.76
C LYS A 270 13.85 -2.37 8.76
N HIS A 271 12.66 -1.89 9.13
CA HIS A 271 11.74 -1.22 8.20
C HIS A 271 11.68 0.30 8.35
N PHE A 272 12.29 0.87 9.39
CA PHE A 272 12.21 2.29 9.67
C PHE A 272 12.71 3.16 8.52
N THR A 273 13.85 2.83 7.90
CA THR A 273 14.39 3.62 6.77
C THR A 273 13.40 3.68 5.60
N SER A 274 12.80 2.54 5.24
CA SER A 274 11.80 2.45 4.18
C SER A 274 10.54 3.24 4.54
N ALA A 275 10.05 3.12 5.78
CA ALA A 275 8.91 3.88 6.25
C ALA A 275 9.17 5.38 6.28
N PHE A 276 10.33 5.80 6.78
CA PHE A 276 10.70 7.21 6.87
C PHE A 276 10.80 7.88 5.50
N GLY A 277 11.30 7.16 4.50
CA GLY A 277 11.43 7.63 3.11
C GLY A 277 10.23 7.37 2.19
N ALA A 278 9.18 6.67 2.65
CA ALA A 278 8.06 6.28 1.79
C ALA A 278 7.29 7.51 1.27
N SER A 279 6.98 7.51 -0.03
CA SER A 279 6.13 8.51 -0.67
C SER A 279 4.66 8.33 -0.27
N ASP A 280 4.25 7.08 -0.05
CA ASP A 280 2.93 6.70 0.47
C ASP A 280 2.74 7.20 1.91
N ARG A 281 1.88 8.20 2.08
CA ARG A 281 1.65 8.80 3.40
C ARG A 281 0.69 7.96 4.25
N ASN A 282 -0.14 7.12 3.65
CA ASN A 282 -1.03 6.22 4.38
C ASN A 282 -0.23 5.09 5.03
N HIS A 283 0.69 4.45 4.29
CA HIS A 283 1.60 3.47 4.85
C HIS A 283 2.50 4.05 5.95
N ARG A 284 2.93 5.31 5.82
CA ARG A 284 3.64 6.00 6.91
C ARG A 284 2.78 6.15 8.15
N PHE A 285 1.52 6.56 7.97
CA PHE A 285 0.57 6.68 9.07
C PHE A 285 0.37 5.33 9.79
N GLU A 286 0.10 4.25 9.04
CA GLU A 286 -0.09 2.91 9.58
C GLU A 286 1.14 2.42 10.34
N PHE A 287 2.34 2.64 9.79
CA PHE A 287 3.59 2.26 10.43
C PHE A 287 3.83 3.06 11.71
N TYR A 288 3.69 4.39 11.68
CA TYR A 288 3.90 5.24 12.85
C TYR A 288 2.88 4.96 13.95
N ARG A 289 1.63 4.66 13.60
CA ARG A 289 0.61 4.20 14.56
C ARG A 289 1.02 2.88 15.23
N ALA A 290 1.49 1.90 14.47
CA ALA A 290 1.96 0.63 15.02
C ALA A 290 3.20 0.81 15.91
N VAL A 291 4.12 1.70 15.54
CA VAL A 291 5.30 2.02 16.36
C VAL A 291 4.91 2.77 17.63
N LYS A 292 4.00 3.74 17.55
CA LYS A 292 3.46 4.42 18.72
C LYS A 292 2.89 3.41 19.71
N PHE A 293 2.04 2.51 19.23
CA PHE A 293 1.51 1.43 20.06
C PHE A 293 2.61 0.61 20.74
N LEU A 294 3.65 0.23 19.99
CA LEU A 294 4.80 -0.48 20.54
C LEU A 294 5.53 0.33 21.63
N MET A 295 5.75 1.64 21.43
CA MET A 295 6.40 2.47 22.44
C MET A 295 5.58 2.53 23.73
N GLU A 296 4.25 2.70 23.63
CA GLU A 296 3.34 2.64 24.78
C GLU A 296 3.44 1.29 25.51
N ARG A 297 3.50 0.17 24.78
CA ARG A 297 3.69 -1.17 25.36
C ARG A 297 5.04 -1.32 26.08
N ILE A 298 6.11 -0.74 25.53
CA ILE A 298 7.44 -0.75 26.14
C ILE A 298 7.45 0.07 27.43
N LEU A 299 6.82 1.25 27.44
CA LEU A 299 6.68 2.10 28.61
C LEU A 299 5.91 1.41 29.75
N LEU A 300 4.82 0.70 29.42
CA LEU A 300 4.08 -0.12 30.40
C LEU A 300 4.92 -1.25 31.00
N SER A 301 5.98 -1.68 30.32
CA SER A 301 6.94 -2.67 30.80
C SER A 301 8.10 -2.05 31.62
N ASN A 302 8.04 -0.75 31.92
CA ASN A 302 9.06 0.04 32.64
C ASN A 302 10.44 0.14 31.96
N LEU A 303 10.54 -0.19 30.66
CA LEU A 303 11.79 -0.03 29.91
C LEU A 303 11.89 1.43 29.41
N LYS A 304 12.89 2.16 29.90
CA LYS A 304 13.03 3.61 29.61
C LYS A 304 13.78 3.91 28.32
N SER A 305 14.62 3.00 27.86
CA SER A 305 15.45 3.18 26.67
C SER A 305 15.56 1.91 25.84
N ILE A 306 15.66 2.06 24.52
CA ILE A 306 15.88 0.96 23.58
C ILE A 306 17.02 1.30 22.64
N LYS A 307 17.72 0.25 22.19
CA LYS A 307 18.79 0.37 21.21
C LYS A 307 18.27 0.01 19.82
N ILE A 308 18.25 0.98 18.91
CA ILE A 308 17.79 0.82 17.53
C ILE A 308 18.72 1.61 16.60
N ARG A 309 19.04 1.05 15.43
CA ARG A 309 19.72 1.79 14.35
C ARG A 309 18.70 2.56 13.50
N MET A 310 18.86 3.87 13.44
CA MET A 310 18.05 4.77 12.60
C MET A 310 18.95 5.41 11.52
N PRO A 311 18.41 5.81 10.35
CA PRO A 311 19.17 6.52 9.32
C PRO A 311 19.63 7.89 9.84
N LYS A 312 20.80 8.36 9.36
CA LYS A 312 21.36 9.68 9.72
C LYS A 312 20.47 10.87 9.34
N THR A 313 19.53 10.66 8.42
CA THR A 313 18.52 11.65 8.01
C THR A 313 17.36 11.78 8.99
N PHE A 314 17.26 10.90 9.98
CA PHE A 314 16.27 10.99 11.04
C PHE A 314 16.55 12.23 11.92
N PRO A 315 15.57 13.13 12.16
CA PRO A 315 15.81 14.38 12.88
C PRO A 315 16.40 14.19 14.28
N ASN A 316 16.04 13.10 14.96
CA ASN A 316 16.53 12.79 16.30
C ASN A 316 17.66 11.74 16.29
N TYR A 317 18.41 11.60 15.19
CA TYR A 317 19.47 10.61 15.06
C TYR A 317 20.47 10.65 16.22
N LYS A 318 20.83 9.47 16.73
CA LYS A 318 21.85 9.27 17.77
C LYS A 318 22.85 8.23 17.30
N GLU A 319 24.13 8.59 17.30
CA GLU A 319 25.23 7.73 16.83
C GLU A 319 25.34 6.43 17.66
N ASP A 320 25.05 6.48 18.95
CA ASP A 320 25.06 5.32 19.85
C ASP A 320 23.84 4.40 19.70
N GLY A 321 22.84 4.84 18.94
CA GLY A 321 21.57 4.16 18.70
C GLY A 321 20.68 4.04 19.95
N ASN A 322 20.97 4.78 21.03
CA ASN A 322 20.24 4.66 22.30
C ASN A 322 19.16 5.75 22.44
N TYR A 323 17.91 5.34 22.37
CA TYR A 323 16.76 6.24 22.38
C TYR A 323 15.96 6.09 23.67
N ALA A 324 15.56 7.21 24.26
CA ALA A 324 14.56 7.17 25.32
C ALA A 324 13.22 6.82 24.67
N VAL A 325 12.51 5.87 25.26
CA VAL A 325 11.24 5.35 24.70
C VAL A 325 10.18 6.46 24.67
N ILE A 326 10.19 7.35 25.67
CA ILE A 326 9.26 8.49 25.74
C ILE A 326 9.47 9.49 24.59
N ASP A 327 10.71 9.73 24.17
CA ASP A 327 11.01 10.64 23.05
C ASP A 327 10.52 10.04 21.73
N LEU A 328 10.66 8.71 21.57
CA LEU A 328 10.15 8.00 20.41
C LEU A 328 8.61 8.00 20.40
N ASP A 329 7.96 7.71 21.53
CA ASP A 329 6.49 7.76 21.64
C ASP A 329 5.95 9.14 21.23
N SER A 330 6.54 10.22 21.77
CA SER A 330 6.15 11.59 21.42
C SER A 330 6.33 11.86 19.94
N TRP A 331 7.50 11.53 19.37
CA TRP A 331 7.79 11.81 17.97
C TRP A 331 6.87 11.05 17.01
N PHE A 332 6.71 9.73 17.20
CA PHE A 332 5.81 8.92 16.37
C PHE A 332 4.34 9.33 16.54
N GLY A 333 3.93 9.73 17.74
CA GLY A 333 2.59 10.25 17.99
C GLY A 333 2.31 11.57 17.31
N GLU A 334 3.24 12.53 17.38
CA GLU A 334 3.11 13.81 16.68
C GLU A 334 3.06 13.63 15.16
N GLU A 335 3.93 12.79 14.59
CA GLU A 335 3.95 12.54 13.14
C GLU A 335 2.70 11.79 12.67
N ALA A 336 2.22 10.80 13.42
CA ALA A 336 0.98 10.11 13.10
C ALA A 336 -0.23 11.05 13.20
N LEU A 337 -0.27 11.95 14.19
CA LEU A 337 -1.33 12.96 14.34
C LEU A 337 -1.33 13.98 13.20
N LYS A 338 -0.15 14.44 12.76
CA LYS A 338 -0.02 15.32 11.60
C LYS A 338 -0.60 14.67 10.34
N LEU A 339 -0.24 13.41 10.08
CA LEU A 339 -0.76 12.66 8.93
C LEU A 339 -2.27 12.45 9.02
N ALA A 340 -2.77 12.04 10.19
CA ALA A 340 -4.21 11.88 10.42
C ALA A 340 -4.98 13.16 10.13
N SER A 341 -4.52 14.30 10.67
CA SER A 341 -5.14 15.60 10.44
C SER A 341 -5.16 16.00 8.97
N GLN A 342 -4.10 15.71 8.21
CA GLN A 342 -4.04 15.99 6.78
C GLN A 342 -5.07 15.15 5.99
N PHE A 343 -5.15 13.84 6.26
CA PHE A 343 -6.12 12.96 5.60
C PHE A 343 -7.56 13.34 5.96
N ASP A 344 -7.85 13.57 7.24
CA ASP A 344 -9.17 13.95 7.74
C ASP A 344 -9.63 15.29 7.16
N SER A 345 -8.72 16.26 7.06
CA SER A 345 -9.00 17.56 6.41
C SER A 345 -9.34 17.38 4.93
N ARG A 346 -8.63 16.51 4.19
CA ARG A 346 -8.95 16.17 2.79
C ARG A 346 -10.29 15.43 2.68
N ASN A 347 -10.59 14.53 3.62
CA ASN A 347 -11.79 13.69 3.59
C ASN A 347 -13.06 14.45 3.94
N GLY A 348 -12.94 15.46 4.81
CA GLY A 348 -14.05 16.12 5.47
C GLY A 348 -14.66 15.28 6.59
N ASN A 349 -13.85 14.46 7.28
CA ASN A 349 -14.28 13.65 8.43
C ASN A 349 -13.16 13.54 9.47
N ASP A 350 -13.31 12.64 10.45
CA ASP A 350 -12.38 12.41 11.57
C ASP A 350 -11.90 10.94 11.64
N SER A 351 -11.93 10.24 10.50
CA SER A 351 -11.73 8.79 10.46
C SER A 351 -10.31 8.37 10.86
N TYR A 352 -9.29 9.10 10.44
CA TYR A 352 -7.89 8.81 10.79
C TYR A 352 -7.61 9.16 12.25
N MET A 353 -8.17 10.26 12.76
CA MET A 353 -8.08 10.63 14.18
C MET A 353 -8.77 9.58 15.06
N LYS A 354 -9.94 9.07 14.66
CA LYS A 354 -10.60 7.94 15.35
C LYS A 354 -9.72 6.69 15.34
N ASN A 355 -9.09 6.38 14.21
CA ASN A 355 -8.18 5.24 14.08
C ASN A 355 -6.96 5.33 15.04
N LEU A 356 -6.45 6.54 15.30
CA LEU A 356 -5.47 6.77 16.37
C LEU A 356 -6.05 6.57 17.77
N GLY A 357 -7.30 6.99 17.99
CA GLY A 357 -8.02 6.75 19.24
C GLY A 357 -8.21 5.25 19.58
N GLU A 358 -8.26 4.39 18.56
CA GLU A 358 -8.38 2.93 18.74
C GLU A 358 -7.17 2.26 19.41
N LEU A 359 -6.03 2.96 19.56
CA LEU A 359 -4.88 2.44 20.31
C LEU A 359 -5.27 1.96 21.72
N LYS A 360 -6.24 2.61 22.36
CA LYS A 360 -6.79 2.18 23.65
C LYS A 360 -7.38 0.77 23.58
N ALA A 361 -8.21 0.48 22.57
CA ALA A 361 -8.81 -0.83 22.39
C ALA A 361 -7.74 -1.91 22.08
N LEU A 362 -6.66 -1.54 21.41
CA LEU A 362 -5.52 -2.44 21.18
C LEU A 362 -4.76 -2.76 22.47
N HIS A 363 -4.65 -1.82 23.42
CA HIS A 363 -4.08 -2.10 24.74
C HIS A 363 -4.95 -3.05 25.55
N GLU A 364 -6.27 -2.87 25.52
CA GLU A 364 -7.23 -3.79 26.15
C GLU A 364 -7.12 -5.19 25.55
N LEU A 365 -6.97 -5.29 24.23
CA LEU A 365 -6.74 -6.56 23.55
C LEU A 365 -5.39 -7.19 23.97
N ALA A 366 -4.32 -6.40 24.04
CA ALA A 366 -3.00 -6.87 24.45
C ALA A 366 -2.99 -7.38 25.90
N GLN A 367 -3.75 -6.75 26.80
CA GLN A 367 -3.91 -7.23 28.17
C GLN A 367 -4.55 -8.63 28.23
N LYS A 368 -5.53 -8.91 27.37
CA LYS A 368 -6.17 -10.24 27.30
C LYS A 368 -5.22 -11.33 26.81
N HIS A 369 -4.27 -10.99 25.94
CA HIS A 369 -3.26 -11.93 25.40
C HIS A 369 -1.96 -11.97 26.23
N SER A 370 -1.84 -11.15 27.28
CA SER A 370 -0.71 -11.17 28.23
C SER A 370 -1.02 -11.97 29.50
N GLN A 371 -2.28 -12.37 29.69
CA GLN A 371 -2.76 -13.26 30.76
C GLN A 371 -2.72 -14.70 30.28
#